data_AF-A0A8J7SZF3-F1
#
_entry.id   AF-A0A8J7SZF3-F1
#
_cell.length_a   1.000
_cell.length_b   1.000
_cell.length_c   1.000
_cell.angle_alpha   90.00
_cell.angle_beta   90.00
_cell.angle_gamma   90.00
#
_symmetry.space_group_name_H-M   'P 1'
#
loop_
_entity.id
_entity.type
_entity.pdbx_description
1 polymer ?
#
loop_
_entity_poly.entity_id
_entity_poly.type
_entity_poly.pdbx_seq_one_letter_code
_entity_poly.pdbx_strand_id
1 'polypeptide(L)'
;MGIRDHSTAPRSPWQNAYAERLIGSIRRECLDRVVVTSEAQLRRILRRYADYYDRARTHRSLSKDCPVSRPFRTTGAISSAPVFGGLHHVCART
;
A
#
# COMPACT_ATOMS: atom_id res chain seq x y z
N MET A 1 -8.14 -21.69 -16.01
CA MET A 1 -7.46 -21.36 -14.74
C MET A 1 -8.11 -22.18 -13.63
N GLY A 2 -7.70 -23.43 -13.36
CA GLY A 2 -8.38 -24.37 -12.44
C GLY A 2 -8.38 -23.99 -10.94
N ILE A 3 -8.77 -22.75 -10.64
CA ILE A 3 -8.86 -22.16 -9.31
C ILE A 3 -10.22 -22.54 -8.73
N ARG A 4 -10.22 -23.06 -7.50
CA ARG A 4 -11.42 -23.37 -6.72
C ARG A 4 -11.59 -22.30 -5.65
N ASP A 5 -12.82 -21.88 -5.41
CA ASP A 5 -13.12 -20.98 -4.31
C ASP A 5 -12.91 -21.69 -2.97
N HIS A 6 -12.46 -20.92 -1.98
CA HIS A 6 -12.41 -21.39 -0.61
C HIS A 6 -12.96 -20.29 0.29
N SER A 7 -14.15 -20.54 0.85
CA SER A 7 -14.79 -19.59 1.75
C SER A 7 -14.07 -19.56 3.10
N THR A 8 -13.78 -18.35 3.57
CA THR A 8 -13.33 -18.11 4.95
C THR A 8 -14.51 -18.20 5.89
N ALA A 9 -14.35 -18.89 7.02
CA ALA A 9 -15.39 -18.96 8.03
C ALA A 9 -15.65 -17.58 8.67
N PRO A 10 -16.90 -17.29 9.06
CA PRO A 10 -17.23 -16.02 9.71
C PRO A 10 -16.40 -15.78 10.98
N ARG A 11 -15.85 -14.57 11.12
CA ARG A 11 -15.06 -14.14 12.29
C ARG A 11 -13.76 -14.94 12.52
N SER A 12 -13.20 -15.52 11.46
CA SER A 12 -11.97 -16.32 11.51
C SER A 12 -10.80 -15.66 10.80
N PRO A 13 -10.22 -14.55 11.33
CA PRO A 13 -9.19 -13.77 10.65
C PRO A 13 -7.90 -14.57 10.38
N TRP A 14 -7.65 -15.65 11.14
CA TRP A 14 -6.48 -16.52 10.91
C TRP A 14 -6.54 -17.27 9.58
N GLN A 15 -7.73 -17.52 9.03
CA GLN A 15 -7.90 -18.20 7.74
C GLN A 15 -7.54 -17.31 6.55
N ASN A 16 -7.48 -15.98 6.74
CA ASN A 16 -7.05 -15.02 5.72
C ASN A 16 -6.24 -13.87 6.32
N ALA A 17 -5.27 -14.22 7.17
CA ALA A 17 -4.50 -13.24 7.93
C ALA A 17 -3.79 -12.20 7.04
N TYR A 18 -3.41 -12.59 5.82
CA TYR A 18 -2.77 -11.71 4.85
C TYR A 18 -3.71 -10.62 4.33
N ALA A 19 -4.91 -10.98 3.89
CA ALA A 19 -5.88 -9.97 3.40
C ALA A 19 -6.33 -9.06 4.55
N GLU A 20 -6.60 -9.62 5.73
CA GLU A 20 -6.98 -8.85 6.91
C GLU A 20 -5.89 -7.83 7.30
N ARG A 21 -4.63 -8.26 7.30
CA ARG A 21 -3.48 -7.38 7.55
C ARG A 21 -3.35 -6.30 6.48
N LEU A 22 -3.57 -6.63 5.21
CA LEU A 22 -3.54 -5.67 4.11
C LEU A 22 -4.64 -4.60 4.27
N ILE A 23 -5.88 -5.03 4.48
CA ILE A 23 -7.05 -4.14 4.68
C ILE A 23 -6.80 -3.22 5.88
N GLY A 24 -6.33 -3.77 6.99
CA GLY A 24 -5.98 -2.97 8.17
C GLY A 24 -4.89 -1.93 7.88
N SER A 25 -3.91 -2.26 7.03
CA SER A 25 -2.86 -1.31 6.65
C SER A 25 -3.41 -0.18 5.78
N ILE A 26 -4.25 -0.50 4.79
CA ILE A 26 -4.94 0.49 3.93
C ILE A 26 -5.74 1.48 4.78
N ARG A 27 -6.50 0.97 5.76
CA ARG A 27 -7.30 1.81 6.67
C ARG A 27 -6.42 2.73 7.50
N ARG A 28 -5.48 2.15 8.26
CA ARG A 28 -4.61 2.91 9.17
C ARG A 28 -3.68 3.88 8.48
N GLU A 29 -3.26 3.63 7.25
CA GLU A 29 -2.30 4.47 6.53
C GLU A 29 -2.97 5.52 5.64
N CYS A 30 -4.18 5.26 5.16
CA CYS A 30 -4.85 6.11 4.18
C CYS A 30 -6.31 6.43 4.56
N LEU A 31 -7.19 5.43 4.62
CA LEU A 31 -8.64 5.70 4.64
C LEU A 31 -9.14 6.31 5.95
N ASP A 32 -8.48 6.05 7.09
CA ASP A 32 -8.87 6.65 8.38
C ASP A 32 -8.51 8.15 8.44
N ARG A 33 -7.75 8.68 7.46
CA ARG A 33 -7.31 10.09 7.38
C ARG A 33 -7.85 10.84 6.17
N VAL A 34 -8.67 10.19 5.32
CA VAL A 34 -9.20 10.78 4.10
C VAL A 34 -10.72 10.68 4.09
N VAL A 35 -11.39 11.81 3.87
CA VAL A 35 -12.84 11.82 3.69
C VAL A 35 -13.17 11.36 2.26
N VAL A 36 -13.90 10.25 2.17
CA VAL A 36 -14.34 9.67 0.90
C VAL A 36 -15.82 10.00 0.71
N THR A 37 -16.16 10.71 -0.36
CA THR A 37 -17.53 11.17 -0.64
C THR A 37 -18.23 10.35 -1.72
N SER A 38 -17.50 9.51 -2.45
CA SER A 38 -18.05 8.67 -3.51
C SER A 38 -17.25 7.38 -3.70
N GLU A 39 -17.91 6.37 -4.25
CA GLU A 39 -17.28 5.10 -4.60
C GLU A 39 -16.20 5.28 -5.67
N ALA A 40 -16.43 6.14 -6.67
CA ALA A 40 -15.45 6.46 -7.70
C ALA A 40 -14.18 7.07 -7.10
N GLN A 41 -14.33 7.97 -6.11
CA GLN A 41 -13.20 8.51 -5.37
C GLN A 41 -12.49 7.42 -4.57
N LEU A 42 -13.20 6.53 -3.89
CA LEU A 42 -12.62 5.40 -3.15
C LEU A 42 -11.76 4.53 -4.08
N ARG A 43 -12.31 4.13 -5.23
CA ARG A 43 -11.59 3.32 -6.22
C ARG A 43 -10.32 4.01 -6.71
N ARG A 44 -10.35 5.33 -6.93
CA ARG A 44 -9.16 6.11 -7.31
C ARG A 44 -8.11 6.13 -6.19
N ILE A 45 -8.53 6.32 -4.95
CA ILE A 45 -7.63 6.29 -3.78
C ILE A 45 -6.99 4.92 -3.63
N LEU A 46 -7.77 3.84 -3.70
CA LEU A 46 -7.28 2.47 -3.58
C LEU A 46 -6.29 2.11 -4.70
N ARG A 47 -6.55 2.52 -5.94
CA ARG A 47 -5.58 2.34 -7.05
C ARG A 47 -4.27 3.06 -6.78
N ARG A 48 -4.32 4.31 -6.30
CA ARG A 48 -3.13 5.06 -5.92
C ARG A 48 -2.40 4.41 -4.73
N TYR A 49 -3.14 3.78 -3.82
CA TYR A 49 -2.56 3.04 -2.70
C TYR A 49 -1.87 1.77 -3.15
N ALA A 50 -2.44 1.03 -4.09
CA ALA A 50 -1.77 -0.14 -4.67
C ALA A 50 -0.42 0.25 -5.30
N ASP A 51 -0.39 1.30 -6.12
CA ASP A 51 0.85 1.80 -6.73
C ASP A 51 1.88 2.24 -5.68
N TYR A 52 1.44 2.99 -4.66
CA TYR A 52 2.29 3.36 -3.52
C TYR A 52 2.82 2.14 -2.76
N TYR A 53 1.96 1.16 -2.49
CA TYR A 53 2.29 -0.05 -1.73
C TYR A 53 3.36 -0.90 -2.45
N ASP A 54 3.22 -1.01 -3.77
CA ASP A 54 4.09 -1.84 -4.61
C ASP A 54 5.42 -1.15 -4.92
N ARG A 55 5.44 0.18 -5.09
CA ARG A 55 6.62 0.89 -5.63
C ARG A 55 7.36 1.79 -4.65
N ALA A 56 6.79 2.06 -3.48
CA ALA A 56 7.34 3.07 -2.59
C ALA A 56 7.20 2.82 -1.10
N ARG A 57 6.15 2.12 -0.65
CA ARG A 57 5.96 1.79 0.76
C ARG A 57 7.12 0.91 1.23
N THR A 58 7.65 1.24 2.41
CA THR A 58 8.74 0.49 3.03
C THR A 58 8.23 -0.83 3.61
N HIS A 59 8.82 -1.97 3.22
CA HIS A 59 8.50 -3.27 3.80
C HIS A 59 9.68 -3.82 4.60
N ARG A 60 9.48 -4.02 5.91
CA ARG A 60 10.53 -4.53 6.80
C ARG A 60 11.01 -5.94 6.43
N SER A 61 10.10 -6.79 5.96
CA SER A 61 10.42 -8.13 5.48
C SER A 61 11.23 -8.14 4.18
N LEU A 62 11.27 -7.02 3.46
CA LEU A 62 12.04 -6.83 2.22
C LEU A 62 13.24 -5.90 2.45
N SER A 63 13.86 -5.95 3.63
CA SER A 63 15.02 -5.11 3.97
C SER A 63 14.79 -3.61 3.77
N LYS A 64 13.56 -3.14 4.02
CA LYS A 64 13.08 -1.76 3.80
C LYS A 64 12.94 -1.35 2.33
N ASP A 65 12.97 -2.30 1.40
CA ASP A 65 12.61 -2.07 0.00
C ASP A 65 11.09 -2.20 -0.22
N CYS A 66 10.63 -1.92 -1.44
CA CYS A 66 9.26 -2.15 -1.90
C CYS A 66 9.14 -3.43 -2.74
N PRO A 67 7.92 -4.00 -2.90
CA PRO A 67 7.69 -5.25 -3.64
C PRO A 67 8.21 -5.18 -5.08
N VAL A 68 7.99 -4.06 -5.75
CA VAL A 68 8.62 -3.73 -7.03
C VAL A 68 9.95 -3.04 -6.71
N SER A 69 11.00 -3.83 -6.60
CA SER A 69 12.33 -3.34 -6.25
C SER A 69 12.82 -2.30 -7.25
N ARG A 70 13.59 -1.34 -6.74
CA ARG A 70 14.19 -0.26 -7.53
C ARG A 70 15.67 -0.11 -7.17
N PRO A 71 16.53 0.29 -8.11
CA PRO A 71 17.94 0.50 -7.82
C PRO A 71 18.13 1.56 -6.73
N PHE A 72 18.87 1.19 -5.68
CA PHE A 72 19.26 2.12 -4.63
C PHE A 72 20.38 3.03 -5.13
N ARG A 73 20.24 4.34 -4.90
CA ARG A 73 21.24 5.34 -5.33
C ARG A 73 21.85 6.00 -4.11
N THR A 74 23.17 5.90 -4.00
CA THR A 74 23.96 6.44 -2.87
C THR A 74 24.39 7.90 -3.08
N THR A 75 24.29 8.41 -4.31
CA THR A 75 24.75 9.75 -4.74
C THR A 75 23.71 10.43 -5.64
N GLY A 76 23.62 11.76 -5.60
CA GLY A 76 22.53 12.55 -6.21
C GLY A 76 21.69 13.35 -5.20
N ALA A 77 20.83 14.23 -5.71
CA ALA A 77 19.95 15.08 -4.90
C ALA A 77 18.73 14.29 -4.41
N ILE A 78 18.28 14.56 -3.18
CA ILE A 78 17.07 13.94 -2.62
C ILE A 78 15.85 14.73 -3.08
N SER A 79 14.95 14.08 -3.81
CA SER A 79 13.61 14.59 -4.11
C SER A 79 12.59 13.96 -3.17
N SER A 80 11.58 14.73 -2.78
CA SER A 80 10.47 14.27 -1.95
C SER A 80 9.15 14.56 -2.66
N ALA A 81 8.36 13.53 -2.94
CA ALA A 81 7.06 13.65 -3.57
C ALA A 81 5.93 13.32 -2.57
N PRO A 82 4.93 14.19 -2.39
CA PRO A 82 3.82 13.93 -1.48
C PRO A 82 2.85 12.89 -2.06
N VAL A 83 2.34 12.02 -1.20
CA VAL A 83 1.32 11.01 -1.51
C VAL A 83 0.11 11.23 -0.61
N PHE A 84 -1.10 11.03 -1.18
CA PHE A 84 -2.38 11.26 -0.50
C PHE A 84 -2.50 12.62 0.17
N GLY A 85 -2.10 13.69 -0.54
CA GLY A 85 -2.17 15.06 0.00
C GLY A 85 -1.12 15.36 1.07
N GLY A 86 -0.01 14.61 1.11
CA GLY A 86 1.08 14.82 2.06
C GLY A 86 1.04 13.89 3.28
N LEU A 87 0.08 12.97 3.36
CA LEU A 87 0.04 11.95 4.42
C LEU A 87 1.30 11.07 4.42
N HIS A 88 1.87 10.83 3.25
CA HIS A 88 3.13 10.12 3.09
C HIS A 88 4.04 10.90 2.13
N HIS A 89 5.34 10.71 2.27
CA HIS A 89 6.33 11.28 1.36
C HIS A 89 7.21 10.16 0.80
N VAL A 90 7.30 10.11 -0.54
CA VAL A 90 8.22 9.21 -1.22
C VAL A 90 9.49 9.97 -1.51
N CYS A 91 10.54 9.61 -0.79
CA CYS A 91 11.86 10.16 -1.00
C CYS A 91 12.65 9.26 -1.97
N ALA A 92 13.21 9.87 -3.00
CA ALA A 92 14.06 9.21 -3.98
C ALA A 92 15.28 10.08 -4.26
N ARG A 93 16.33 9.47 -4.81
CA ARG A 93 17.55 10.19 -5.18
C ARG A 93 17.65 10.25 -6.71
N THR A 94 17.77 11.47 -7.26
CA THR A 94 17.89 11.74 -8.72
C THR A 94 19.33 11.90 -9.16
#